data_AF-A0A5A5T6Y1-F1
#
_entry.id   AF-A0A5A5T6Y1-F1
#
_cell.length_a   1.000
_cell.length_b   1.000
_cell.length_c   1.000
_cell.angle_alpha   90.00
_cell.angle_beta   90.00
_cell.angle_gamma   90.00
#
_symmetry.space_group_name_H-M   'P 1'
#
loop_
_entity.id
_entity.type
_entity.pdbx_description
1 polymer ?
#
loop_
_entity_poly.entity_id
_entity_poly.type
_entity_poly.pdbx_seq_one_letter_code
_entity_poly.pdbx_strand_id
1 'polypeptide(L)'
;MAQAQIQTYATCTQVTFPDILYRYREALIQLGCTNQQVLEWITEITWPTSDDDSFGDIYAAPVRLTPPDTAGLECVGIEISLYGEAAVPSLKDLPTWVGFNLLIDTEQLPPGSTEVLFSAQVGRTIWQILQVLARNFTEIGAYLTDEWQDNQTWRIIAESAGDPWVFCLGVFPRQLASYFIEVPAGFKGTVVDAGFGFAEVNRWQKLPWETTQRVK
;
A
#
# COMPACT_ATOMS: atom_id res chain seq x y z
N MET A 1 4.37 -17.03 -9.34
CA MET A 1 4.89 -15.77 -9.90
C MET A 1 4.94 -14.83 -8.72
N ALA A 2 6.10 -14.27 -8.37
CA ALA A 2 6.17 -13.37 -7.23
C ALA A 2 5.32 -12.12 -7.53
N GLN A 3 4.53 -11.68 -6.57
CA GLN A 3 3.77 -10.43 -6.66
C GLN A 3 4.27 -9.45 -5.61
N ALA A 4 4.56 -8.23 -6.03
CA ALA A 4 4.74 -7.12 -5.10
C ALA A 4 3.39 -6.42 -4.94
N GLN A 5 3.13 -5.83 -3.79
CA GLN A 5 1.87 -5.16 -3.51
C GLN A 5 2.11 -3.81 -2.85
N ILE A 6 1.31 -2.82 -3.23
CA ILE A 6 1.19 -1.59 -2.45
C ILE A 6 -0.07 -1.71 -1.60
N GLN A 7 0.11 -1.64 -0.28
CA GLN A 7 -0.92 -1.92 0.71
C GLN A 7 -1.17 -0.68 1.55
N THR A 8 -2.45 -0.40 1.80
CA THR A 8 -2.91 0.62 2.76
C THR A 8 -4.19 0.14 3.42
N TYR A 9 -4.48 0.67 4.61
CA TYR A 9 -5.59 0.20 5.43
C TYR A 9 -6.39 1.34 6.03
N ALA A 10 -7.66 1.09 6.30
CA ALA A 10 -8.54 2.00 7.03
C ALA A 10 -9.41 1.23 8.02
N THR A 11 -9.75 1.85 9.13
CA THR A 11 -10.83 1.34 9.99
C THR A 11 -12.18 1.72 9.38
N CYS A 12 -13.16 0.83 9.44
CA CYS A 12 -14.50 1.09 8.93
C CYS A 12 -15.58 0.40 9.74
N THR A 13 -16.81 0.85 9.52
CA THR A 13 -18.05 0.21 9.97
C THR A 13 -18.97 0.09 8.76
N GLN A 14 -20.07 -0.64 8.87
CA GLN A 14 -21.07 -0.70 7.80
C GLN A 14 -21.52 0.70 7.32
N VAL A 15 -21.63 1.65 8.24
CA VAL A 15 -22.08 3.02 7.93
C VAL A 15 -20.99 3.81 7.19
N THR A 16 -19.73 3.64 7.57
CA THR A 16 -18.62 4.44 7.01
C THR A 16 -17.94 3.79 5.81
N PHE A 17 -18.21 2.52 5.54
CA PHE A 17 -17.56 1.76 4.47
C PHE A 17 -17.71 2.40 3.07
N PRO A 18 -18.89 2.88 2.65
CA PRO A 18 -19.03 3.58 1.37
C PRO A 18 -18.13 4.82 1.25
N ASP A 19 -17.98 5.60 2.33
CA ASP A 19 -17.13 6.79 2.34
C ASP A 19 -15.65 6.41 2.23
N ILE A 20 -15.25 5.29 2.83
CA ILE A 20 -13.88 4.78 2.76
C ILE A 20 -13.55 4.27 1.34
N LEU A 21 -14.49 3.61 0.66
CA LEU A 21 -14.36 3.23 -0.75
C LEU A 21 -14.28 4.47 -1.66
N TYR A 22 -15.12 5.48 -1.41
CA TYR A 22 -15.07 6.74 -2.14
C TYR A 22 -13.73 7.46 -1.95
N ARG A 23 -13.19 7.49 -0.73
CA ARG A 23 -11.85 8.03 -0.44
C ARG A 23 -10.76 7.29 -1.22
N TYR A 24 -10.83 5.96 -1.29
CA TYR A 24 -9.87 5.17 -2.08
C TYR A 24 -9.97 5.48 -3.58
N ARG A 25 -11.19 5.56 -4.11
CA ARG A 25 -11.45 5.96 -5.50
C ARG A 25 -10.85 7.33 -5.81
N GLU A 26 -11.05 8.33 -4.95
CA GLU A 26 -10.47 9.67 -5.13
C GLU A 26 -8.93 9.64 -5.06
N ALA A 27 -8.34 8.80 -4.21
CA ALA A 27 -6.89 8.60 -4.18
C ALA A 27 -6.38 8.01 -5.51
N LEU A 28 -7.08 7.03 -6.10
CA LEU A 28 -6.71 6.50 -7.43
C LEU A 28 -6.81 7.57 -8.53
N ILE A 29 -7.82 8.44 -8.48
CA ILE A 29 -7.95 9.58 -9.42
C ILE A 29 -6.77 10.55 -9.26
N GLN A 30 -6.39 10.89 -8.02
CA GLN A 30 -5.20 11.71 -7.75
C GLN A 30 -3.91 11.07 -8.27
N LEU A 31 -3.86 9.73 -8.30
CA LEU A 31 -2.77 8.94 -8.88
C LEU A 31 -2.88 8.79 -10.40
N GLY A 32 -3.77 9.53 -11.06
CA GLY A 32 -3.92 9.55 -12.51
C GLY A 32 -4.59 8.30 -13.08
N CYS A 33 -5.35 7.55 -12.27
CA CYS A 33 -6.19 6.47 -12.78
C CYS A 33 -7.33 7.05 -13.61
N THR A 34 -7.45 6.63 -14.87
CA THR A 34 -8.53 7.05 -15.79
C THR A 34 -9.45 5.91 -16.21
N ASN A 35 -9.23 4.69 -15.69
CA ASN A 35 -10.06 3.54 -16.02
C ASN A 35 -11.42 3.66 -15.30
N GLN A 36 -12.48 3.99 -16.04
CA GLN A 36 -13.81 4.18 -15.44
C GLN A 36 -14.38 2.88 -14.85
N GLN A 37 -14.08 1.73 -15.44
CA GLN A 37 -14.60 0.45 -14.95
C GLN A 37 -14.11 0.14 -13.54
N VAL A 38 -12.82 0.37 -13.24
CA VAL A 38 -12.30 0.15 -11.88
C VAL A 38 -12.84 1.21 -10.91
N LEU A 39 -12.98 2.46 -11.35
CA LEU A 39 -13.51 3.54 -10.51
C LEU A 39 -14.99 3.35 -10.17
N GLU A 40 -15.78 2.77 -11.08
CA GLU A 40 -17.17 2.37 -10.85
C GLU A 40 -17.25 1.13 -9.95
N TRP A 41 -16.47 0.09 -10.26
CA TRP A 41 -16.41 -1.15 -9.48
C TRP A 41 -16.16 -0.89 -7.98
N ILE A 42 -15.22 0.00 -7.62
CA ILE A 42 -14.94 0.34 -6.22
C ILE A 42 -16.20 0.82 -5.49
N THR A 43 -17.09 1.55 -6.16
CA THR A 43 -18.31 2.10 -5.56
C THR A 43 -19.48 1.13 -5.52
N GLU A 44 -19.40 0.03 -6.27
CA GLU A 44 -20.39 -1.05 -6.29
C GLU A 44 -20.16 -2.09 -5.19
N ILE A 45 -18.96 -2.07 -4.58
CA ILE A 45 -18.65 -2.92 -3.43
C ILE A 45 -19.57 -2.57 -2.26
N THR A 46 -20.22 -3.59 -1.71
CA THR A 46 -21.17 -3.45 -0.59
C THR A 46 -20.65 -4.13 0.66
N TRP A 47 -21.10 -3.65 1.83
CA TRP A 47 -20.82 -4.30 3.10
C TRP A 47 -21.40 -5.72 3.09
N PRO A 48 -20.66 -6.75 3.57
CA PRO A 48 -21.15 -8.12 3.57
C PRO A 48 -22.45 -8.28 4.36
N THR A 49 -23.32 -9.16 3.90
CA THR A 49 -24.64 -9.40 4.51
C THR A 49 -24.59 -10.25 5.78
N SER A 50 -23.48 -10.97 5.99
CA SER A 50 -23.24 -11.75 7.20
C SER A 50 -21.75 -11.69 7.61
N ASP A 51 -21.47 -11.89 8.89
CA ASP A 51 -20.10 -11.90 9.42
C ASP A 51 -19.32 -13.14 8.99
N ASP A 52 -20.00 -14.22 8.58
CA ASP A 52 -19.39 -15.46 8.07
C ASP A 52 -18.95 -15.35 6.60
N ASP A 53 -19.38 -14.29 5.90
CA ASP A 53 -18.92 -14.01 4.54
C ASP A 53 -17.53 -13.35 4.62
N SER A 54 -16.47 -14.15 4.45
CA SER A 54 -15.14 -13.60 4.23
C SER A 54 -15.16 -12.69 3.01
N PHE A 55 -15.04 -11.37 3.21
CA PHE A 55 -15.10 -10.40 2.13
C PHE A 55 -13.71 -10.12 1.57
N GLY A 56 -13.51 -10.52 0.32
CA GLY A 56 -12.39 -10.12 -0.53
C GLY A 56 -12.89 -9.99 -1.96
N ASP A 57 -12.84 -8.78 -2.52
CA ASP A 57 -13.21 -8.52 -3.91
C ASP A 57 -11.94 -8.14 -4.69
N ILE A 58 -11.83 -8.67 -5.91
CA ILE A 58 -10.63 -8.54 -6.74
C ILE A 58 -11.03 -8.05 -8.12
N TYR A 59 -10.55 -6.86 -8.47
CA TYR A 59 -10.53 -6.38 -9.84
C TYR A 59 -9.32 -6.97 -10.56
N ALA A 60 -9.51 -8.14 -11.17
CA ALA A 60 -8.47 -8.92 -11.84
C ALA A 60 -8.17 -8.45 -13.28
N ALA A 61 -7.99 -7.15 -13.47
CA ALA A 61 -7.60 -6.56 -14.75
C ALA A 61 -6.57 -5.44 -14.58
N PRO A 62 -5.70 -5.20 -15.59
CA PRO A 62 -4.66 -4.19 -15.48
C PRO A 62 -5.19 -2.78 -15.23
N VAL A 63 -4.56 -2.08 -14.28
CA VAL A 63 -4.85 -0.69 -13.93
C VAL A 63 -3.56 0.12 -14.01
N ARG A 64 -3.55 1.12 -14.88
CA ARG A 64 -2.42 2.05 -14.98
C ARG A 64 -2.63 3.24 -14.05
N LEU A 65 -1.67 3.47 -13.17
CA LEU A 65 -1.56 4.66 -12.35
C LEU A 65 -0.48 5.56 -12.94
N THR A 66 -0.74 6.86 -13.07
CA THR A 66 0.23 7.84 -13.58
C THR A 66 0.32 9.03 -12.63
N PRO A 67 0.98 8.88 -11.46
CA PRO A 67 1.21 9.99 -10.56
C PRO A 67 1.93 11.16 -11.26
N PRO A 68 1.71 12.43 -10.83
CA PRO A 68 2.34 13.59 -11.44
C PRO A 68 3.87 13.45 -11.57
N ASP A 69 4.42 13.86 -12.71
CA ASP A 69 5.86 13.83 -13.01
C ASP A 69 6.53 12.44 -12.97
N THR A 70 5.78 11.37 -13.21
CA THR A 70 6.28 9.99 -13.27
C THR A 70 5.91 9.32 -14.61
N ALA A 71 6.49 8.16 -14.91
CA ALA A 71 6.13 7.38 -16.12
C ALA A 71 4.87 6.51 -15.94
N GLY A 72 4.32 6.50 -14.73
CA GLY A 72 3.27 5.60 -14.33
C GLY A 72 3.75 4.19 -14.00
N LEU A 73 2.83 3.42 -13.46
CA LEU A 73 2.99 2.04 -13.00
C LEU A 73 1.76 1.27 -13.45
N GLU A 74 1.95 0.10 -14.04
CA GLU A 74 0.86 -0.80 -14.39
C GLU A 74 0.71 -1.84 -13.28
N CYS A 75 -0.44 -1.81 -12.62
CA CYS A 75 -0.84 -2.82 -11.65
C CYS A 75 -1.62 -3.90 -12.40
N VAL A 76 -1.47 -5.17 -12.02
CA VAL A 76 -2.21 -6.30 -12.63
C VAL A 76 -3.62 -6.45 -12.07
N GLY A 77 -3.90 -5.78 -10.96
CA GLY A 77 -5.22 -5.74 -10.36
C GLY A 77 -5.27 -4.94 -9.08
N ILE A 78 -6.46 -4.89 -8.49
CA ILE A 78 -6.71 -4.31 -7.18
C ILE A 78 -7.47 -5.35 -6.36
N GLU A 79 -7.05 -5.57 -5.13
CA GLU A 79 -7.77 -6.37 -4.15
C GLU A 79 -8.25 -5.45 -3.01
N ILE A 80 -9.49 -5.65 -2.57
CA ILE A 80 -10.09 -4.96 -1.44
C ILE A 80 -10.66 -6.02 -0.50
N SER A 81 -10.15 -6.06 0.72
CA SER A 81 -10.47 -7.11 1.70
C SER A 81 -10.91 -6.52 3.02
N LEU A 82 -11.92 -7.12 3.65
CA LEU A 82 -12.44 -6.70 4.95
C LEU A 82 -11.92 -7.65 6.05
N TYR A 83 -11.39 -7.07 7.11
CA TYR A 83 -10.84 -7.77 8.26
C TYR A 83 -11.68 -7.43 9.49
N GLY A 84 -12.72 -8.23 9.74
CA GLY A 84 -13.52 -8.20 10.96
C GLY A 84 -13.19 -9.35 11.91
N GLU A 85 -13.83 -9.41 13.08
CA GLU A 85 -13.61 -10.45 14.10
C GLU A 85 -13.72 -11.87 13.53
N ALA A 86 -14.68 -12.12 12.65
CA ALA A 86 -14.88 -13.44 12.05
C ALA A 86 -13.69 -13.91 11.21
N ALA A 87 -13.07 -13.00 10.46
CA ALA A 87 -11.88 -13.29 9.65
C ALA A 87 -10.59 -13.27 10.49
N VAL A 88 -10.53 -12.39 11.49
CA VAL A 88 -9.36 -12.17 12.35
C VAL A 88 -9.81 -12.11 13.82
N PRO A 89 -9.85 -13.25 14.52
CA PRO A 89 -10.41 -13.33 15.88
C PRO A 89 -9.73 -12.45 16.94
N SER A 90 -8.47 -12.06 16.72
CA SER A 90 -7.74 -11.12 17.58
C SER A 90 -8.29 -9.69 17.53
N LEU A 91 -9.13 -9.37 16.54
CA LEU A 91 -9.85 -8.09 16.45
C LEU A 91 -11.11 -8.03 17.32
N LYS A 92 -11.34 -9.02 18.18
CA LYS A 92 -12.42 -8.95 19.15
C LYS A 92 -12.32 -7.67 19.98
N ASP A 93 -13.42 -6.92 20.04
CA ASP A 93 -13.51 -5.59 20.68
C ASP A 93 -12.65 -4.49 20.04
N LEU A 94 -12.06 -4.74 18.85
CA LEU A 94 -11.32 -3.77 18.04
C LEU A 94 -12.12 -3.37 16.79
N PRO A 95 -11.79 -2.23 16.14
CA PRO A 95 -12.45 -1.83 14.90
C PRO A 95 -12.23 -2.84 13.77
N THR A 96 -13.25 -3.01 12.91
CA THR A 96 -13.09 -3.67 11.61
C THR A 96 -12.19 -2.84 10.70
N TRP A 97 -11.36 -3.51 9.91
CA TRP A 97 -10.48 -2.90 8.94
C TRP A 97 -10.88 -3.24 7.52
N VAL A 98 -10.54 -2.36 6.57
CA VAL A 98 -10.47 -2.67 5.15
C VAL A 98 -9.04 -2.46 4.67
N GLY A 99 -8.51 -3.43 3.94
CA GLY A 99 -7.23 -3.36 3.24
C GLY A 99 -7.45 -3.10 1.76
N PHE A 100 -6.56 -2.29 1.19
CA PHE A 100 -6.51 -1.96 -0.22
C PHE A 100 -5.13 -2.35 -0.76
N ASN A 101 -5.11 -3.31 -1.68
CA ASN A 101 -3.88 -3.84 -2.25
C ASN A 101 -3.85 -3.55 -3.76
N LEU A 102 -2.85 -2.78 -4.21
CA LEU A 102 -2.52 -2.64 -5.62
C LEU A 102 -1.52 -3.74 -5.98
N LEU A 103 -1.91 -4.65 -6.87
CA LEU A 103 -1.11 -5.81 -7.23
C LEU A 103 -0.14 -5.44 -8.37
N ILE A 104 1.16 -5.67 -8.17
CA ILE A 104 2.21 -5.34 -9.14
C ILE A 104 2.85 -6.65 -9.62
N ASP A 105 2.90 -6.83 -10.93
CA ASP A 105 3.63 -7.95 -11.51
C ASP A 105 5.13 -7.75 -11.32
N THR A 106 5.79 -8.73 -10.70
CA THR A 106 7.25 -8.69 -10.59
C THR A 106 7.94 -8.97 -11.91
N GLU A 107 7.26 -9.45 -12.96
CA GLU A 107 7.85 -9.59 -14.32
C GLU A 107 8.05 -8.24 -15.03
N GLN A 108 7.41 -7.16 -14.55
CA GLN A 108 7.79 -5.78 -14.90
C GLN A 108 9.10 -5.34 -14.23
N LEU A 109 9.63 -6.17 -13.32
CA LEU A 109 10.93 -6.02 -12.67
C LEU A 109 11.91 -6.95 -13.42
N PRO A 110 13.06 -6.43 -13.88
CA PRO A 110 13.87 -7.14 -14.88
C PRO A 110 14.29 -8.54 -14.40
N PRO A 111 14.09 -9.60 -15.22
CA PRO A 111 14.38 -10.97 -14.82
C PRO A 111 15.89 -11.24 -14.75
N GLY A 112 16.34 -11.96 -13.71
CA GLY A 112 17.58 -12.76 -13.79
C GLY A 112 18.80 -12.36 -12.96
N SER A 113 18.65 -11.64 -11.84
CA SER A 113 19.73 -11.57 -10.83
C SER A 113 19.20 -11.91 -9.44
N THR A 114 20.03 -12.48 -8.60
CA THR A 114 19.75 -12.71 -7.16
C THR A 114 19.59 -11.41 -6.36
N GLU A 115 19.69 -10.26 -7.02
CA GLU A 115 19.62 -8.89 -6.48
C GLU A 115 18.88 -8.00 -7.49
N VAL A 116 17.60 -8.29 -7.79
CA VAL A 116 16.80 -7.41 -8.66
C VAL A 116 16.46 -6.13 -7.90
N LEU A 117 17.21 -5.07 -8.19
CA LEU A 117 16.94 -3.73 -7.66
C LEU A 117 15.87 -3.04 -8.51
N PHE A 118 14.88 -2.42 -7.88
CA PHE A 118 13.95 -1.52 -8.54
C PHE A 118 14.71 -0.38 -9.23
N SER A 119 14.33 -0.09 -10.48
CA SER A 119 14.88 1.05 -11.21
C SER A 119 14.52 2.36 -10.51
N ALA A 120 15.37 3.39 -10.66
CA ALA A 120 15.11 4.71 -10.07
C ALA A 120 13.76 5.31 -10.51
N GLN A 121 13.33 5.03 -11.74
CA GLN A 121 12.05 5.50 -12.27
C GLN A 121 10.86 4.80 -11.60
N VAL A 122 10.91 3.47 -11.50
CA VAL A 122 9.86 2.68 -10.83
C VAL A 122 9.78 3.05 -9.35
N GLY A 123 10.94 3.15 -8.67
CA GLY A 123 10.98 3.57 -7.27
C GLY A 123 10.34 4.93 -7.05
N ARG A 124 10.65 5.93 -7.90
CA ARG A 124 10.01 7.25 -7.82
C ARG A 124 8.49 7.17 -8.03
N THR A 125 8.00 6.34 -8.96
CA THR A 125 6.56 6.16 -9.18
C THR A 125 5.89 5.56 -7.95
N ILE A 126 6.41 4.45 -7.42
CA ILE A 126 5.89 3.79 -6.22
C ILE A 126 5.89 4.77 -5.05
N TRP A 127 6.97 5.54 -4.87
CA TRP A 127 7.08 6.53 -3.82
C TRP A 127 6.01 7.62 -3.87
N GLN A 128 5.64 8.08 -5.07
CA GLN A 128 4.52 9.01 -5.22
C GLN A 128 3.18 8.35 -4.88
N ILE A 129 3.00 7.07 -5.26
CA ILE A 129 1.81 6.29 -4.89
C ILE A 129 1.67 6.22 -3.37
N LEU A 130 2.72 5.77 -2.67
CA LEU A 130 2.70 5.65 -1.20
C LEU A 130 2.42 6.99 -0.52
N GLN A 131 2.98 8.10 -1.02
CA GLN A 131 2.73 9.42 -0.44
C GLN A 131 1.28 9.89 -0.62
N VAL A 132 0.61 9.56 -1.71
CA VAL A 132 -0.82 9.90 -1.88
C VAL A 132 -1.66 9.00 -0.98
N LEU A 133 -1.42 7.69 -0.98
CA LEU A 133 -2.15 6.76 -0.13
C LEU A 133 -1.98 7.10 1.36
N ALA A 134 -0.76 7.26 1.85
CA ALA A 134 -0.50 7.60 3.25
C ALA A 134 -1.08 8.97 3.68
N ARG A 135 -1.32 9.90 2.75
CA ARG A 135 -2.04 11.16 3.03
C ARG A 135 -3.54 10.96 3.18
N ASN A 136 -4.12 10.03 2.41
CA ASN A 136 -5.55 9.74 2.46
C ASN A 136 -5.90 8.71 3.56
N PHE A 137 -4.94 7.89 3.96
CA PHE A 137 -5.07 6.77 4.90
C PHE A 137 -4.04 6.88 6.03
N THR A 138 -4.38 7.68 7.03
CA THR A 138 -3.50 8.03 8.16
C THR A 138 -3.59 7.04 9.33
N GLU A 139 -4.38 5.98 9.21
CA GLU A 139 -4.55 4.96 10.23
C GLU A 139 -3.26 4.14 10.37
N ILE A 140 -2.72 3.67 9.23
CA ILE A 140 -1.54 2.81 9.17
C ILE A 140 -0.46 3.36 8.21
N GLY A 141 -0.83 4.19 7.24
CA GLY A 141 0.06 4.60 6.16
C GLY A 141 0.00 3.63 4.97
N ALA A 142 1.02 3.67 4.11
CA ALA A 142 1.08 2.86 2.91
C ALA A 142 2.45 2.21 2.74
N TYR A 143 2.47 0.96 2.28
CA TYR A 143 3.67 0.11 2.22
C TYR A 143 3.75 -0.65 0.92
N LEU A 144 4.96 -0.79 0.38
CA LEU A 144 5.29 -1.76 -0.66
C LEU A 144 5.83 -3.03 0.02
N THR A 145 5.17 -4.15 -0.23
CA THR A 145 5.49 -5.47 0.31
C THR A 145 5.71 -6.47 -0.83
N ASP A 146 6.39 -7.58 -0.53
CA ASP A 146 6.35 -8.79 -1.35
C ASP A 146 5.37 -9.82 -0.76
N GLU A 147 5.15 -10.96 -1.44
CA GLU A 147 4.23 -12.02 -1.01
C GLU A 147 4.47 -12.54 0.41
N TRP A 148 5.70 -12.50 0.92
CA TRP A 148 6.05 -12.99 2.25
C TRP A 148 5.83 -11.94 3.33
N GLN A 149 5.68 -10.69 2.93
CA GLN A 149 5.57 -9.51 3.80
C GLN A 149 4.12 -9.04 3.96
N ASP A 150 3.17 -9.64 3.24
CA ASP A 150 1.77 -9.25 3.20
C ASP A 150 1.14 -9.14 4.61
N ASN A 151 0.41 -8.04 4.83
CA ASN A 151 -0.32 -7.68 6.04
C ASN A 151 0.54 -7.49 7.31
N GLN A 152 1.84 -7.80 7.32
CA GLN A 152 2.64 -7.81 8.55
C GLN A 152 2.67 -6.45 9.27
N THR A 153 2.80 -5.37 8.50
CA THR A 153 2.79 -4.01 9.08
C THR A 153 1.40 -3.61 9.58
N TRP A 154 0.33 -4.17 9.01
CA TRP A 154 -1.02 -3.98 9.57
C TRP A 154 -1.18 -4.76 10.88
N ARG A 155 -0.72 -6.01 10.94
CA ARG A 155 -0.86 -6.87 12.13
C ARG A 155 -0.17 -6.31 13.36
N ILE A 156 1.01 -5.71 13.23
CA ILE A 156 1.67 -5.08 14.38
C ILE A 156 0.93 -3.85 14.90
N ILE A 157 0.24 -3.11 14.04
CA ILE A 157 -0.51 -1.91 14.45
C ILE A 157 -1.90 -2.28 14.98
N ALA A 158 -2.60 -3.17 14.28
CA ALA A 158 -3.96 -3.58 14.61
C ALA A 158 -4.01 -4.64 15.71
N GLU A 159 -3.11 -5.63 15.68
CA GLU A 159 -3.10 -6.77 16.60
C GLU A 159 -1.96 -6.71 17.63
N SER A 160 -1.03 -5.74 17.55
CA SER A 160 0.20 -5.71 18.36
C SER A 160 1.07 -6.97 18.20
N ALA A 161 1.05 -7.59 17.02
CA ALA A 161 1.77 -8.82 16.70
C ALA A 161 2.61 -8.69 15.43
N GLY A 162 3.88 -9.11 15.50
CA GLY A 162 4.79 -9.15 14.35
C GLY A 162 5.94 -8.15 14.45
N ASP A 163 6.57 -7.89 13.30
CA ASP A 163 7.66 -6.93 13.14
C ASP A 163 7.18 -5.79 12.23
N PRO A 164 7.26 -4.53 12.67
CA PRO A 164 6.81 -3.38 11.87
C PRO A 164 7.71 -3.10 10.67
N TRP A 165 8.93 -3.64 10.60
CA TRP A 165 9.89 -3.38 9.53
C TRP A 165 9.79 -4.34 8.34
N VAL A 166 8.67 -5.05 8.22
CA VAL A 166 8.47 -6.07 7.18
C VAL A 166 7.82 -5.42 5.95
N PHE A 167 8.63 -4.63 5.23
CA PHE A 167 8.28 -3.97 3.97
C PHE A 167 9.53 -3.54 3.18
N CYS A 168 9.39 -3.32 1.88
CA CYS A 168 10.48 -2.82 1.01
C CYS A 168 10.57 -1.29 1.01
N LEU A 169 9.42 -0.62 1.06
CA LEU A 169 9.30 0.85 1.12
C LEU A 169 8.00 1.20 1.85
N GLY A 170 8.04 2.14 2.78
CA GLY A 170 6.88 2.52 3.57
C GLY A 170 6.80 4.02 3.79
N VAL A 171 5.57 4.53 3.89
CA VAL A 171 5.26 5.86 4.40
C VAL A 171 4.23 5.71 5.51
N PHE A 172 4.60 6.12 6.73
CA PHE A 172 3.70 6.02 7.87
C PHE A 172 3.54 7.36 8.60
N PRO A 173 2.35 7.62 9.16
CA PRO A 173 2.03 8.86 9.86
C PRO A 173 2.79 8.99 11.17
N ARG A 174 3.05 10.25 11.57
CA ARG A 174 3.89 10.57 12.75
C ARG A 174 3.39 9.95 14.05
N GLN A 175 2.08 9.78 14.18
CA GLN A 175 1.45 9.18 15.35
C GLN A 175 1.86 7.72 15.60
N LEU A 176 2.39 7.03 14.57
CA LEU A 176 2.85 5.65 14.69
C LEU A 176 4.34 5.53 15.01
N ALA A 177 5.06 6.64 15.22
CA ALA A 177 6.51 6.62 15.43
C ALA A 177 6.97 5.68 16.56
N SER A 178 6.14 5.46 17.58
CA SER A 178 6.44 4.53 18.68
C SER A 178 6.55 3.07 18.24
N TYR A 179 5.91 2.69 17.14
CA TYR A 179 6.07 1.34 16.56
C TYR A 179 7.40 1.18 15.80
N PHE A 180 8.05 2.27 15.41
CA PHE A 180 9.23 2.26 14.51
C PHE A 180 10.48 2.86 15.16
N ILE A 181 10.69 2.63 16.46
CA ILE A 181 11.80 3.24 17.22
C ILE A 181 13.16 2.67 16.80
N GLU A 182 13.25 1.36 16.64
CA GLU A 182 14.51 0.66 16.34
C GLU A 182 14.66 0.44 14.83
N VAL A 183 15.14 1.46 14.12
CA VAL A 183 15.37 1.39 12.68
C VAL A 183 16.47 0.36 12.37
N PRO A 184 16.20 -0.73 11.61
CA PRO A 184 17.21 -1.73 11.29
C PRO A 184 18.28 -1.15 10.36
N ALA A 185 19.50 -1.69 10.44
CA ALA A 185 20.65 -1.21 9.67
C ALA A 185 20.47 -1.26 8.14
N GLY A 186 19.52 -2.05 7.64
CA GLY A 186 19.16 -2.16 6.22
C GLY A 186 18.20 -1.07 5.72
N PHE A 187 17.69 -0.19 6.59
CA PHE A 187 16.73 0.85 6.23
C PHE A 187 17.35 2.24 6.23
N LYS A 188 16.91 3.07 5.29
CA LYS A 188 17.16 4.52 5.31
C LYS A 188 15.85 5.28 5.36
N GLY A 189 15.80 6.31 6.20
CA GLY A 189 14.62 7.12 6.44
C GLY A 189 14.67 8.51 5.80
N THR A 190 13.50 9.12 5.61
CA THR A 190 13.28 10.51 5.24
C THR A 190 12.01 11.06 5.89
N VAL A 191 11.82 12.37 5.86
CA VAL A 191 10.59 13.04 6.32
C VAL A 191 9.78 13.50 5.11
N VAL A 192 8.47 13.28 5.16
CA VAL A 192 7.51 13.72 4.15
C VAL A 192 6.33 14.41 4.81
N ASP A 193 5.47 15.06 4.02
CA ASP A 193 4.27 15.72 4.51
C ASP A 193 3.34 14.73 5.25
N ALA A 194 3.24 13.50 4.74
CA ALA A 194 2.43 12.43 5.32
C ALA A 194 2.99 11.86 6.64
N GLY A 195 4.26 12.14 6.98
CA GLY A 195 4.94 11.56 8.14
C GLY A 195 6.38 11.15 7.85
N PHE A 196 6.69 9.87 8.06
CA PHE A 196 8.03 9.32 7.87
C PHE A 196 8.05 8.32 6.72
N GLY A 197 9.11 8.37 5.93
CA GLY A 197 9.37 7.46 4.82
C GLY A 197 10.57 6.58 5.10
N PHE A 198 10.50 5.29 4.79
CA PHE A 198 11.61 4.36 4.94
C PHE A 198 11.72 3.40 3.76
N ALA A 199 12.95 3.06 3.37
CA ALA A 199 13.23 2.12 2.28
C ALA A 199 14.32 1.12 2.69
N GLU A 200 14.12 -0.16 2.35
CA GLU A 200 15.14 -1.19 2.45
C GLU A 200 16.22 -0.94 1.38
N VAL A 201 17.43 -0.57 1.79
CA VAL A 201 18.44 0.03 0.91
C VAL A 201 18.86 -0.90 -0.24
N ASN A 202 18.91 -2.20 0.02
CA ASN A 202 19.30 -3.25 -0.93
C ASN A 202 18.21 -3.60 -1.98
N ARG A 203 17.07 -2.90 -2.00
CA ARG A 203 16.01 -3.11 -2.99
C ARG A 203 16.03 -2.09 -4.13
N TRP A 204 16.85 -1.04 -4.04
CA TRP A 204 16.76 0.10 -4.95
C TRP A 204 18.10 0.39 -5.63
N GLN A 205 18.09 0.64 -6.95
CA GLN A 205 19.26 1.18 -7.64
C GLN A 205 19.64 2.56 -7.08
N LYS A 206 18.62 3.31 -6.68
CA LYS A 206 18.71 4.61 -6.04
C LYS A 206 17.49 4.80 -5.16
N LEU A 207 17.66 5.42 -4.00
CA LEU A 207 16.54 5.60 -3.08
C LEU A 207 15.41 6.40 -3.74
N PRO A 208 14.14 6.03 -3.49
CA PRO A 208 13.01 6.55 -4.24
C PRO A 208 12.79 8.08 -4.19
N TRP A 209 13.26 8.72 -3.12
CA TRP A 209 13.17 10.17 -2.92
C TRP A 209 14.41 10.94 -3.40
N GLU A 210 15.50 10.27 -3.78
CA GLU A 210 16.70 10.95 -4.23
C GLU A 210 16.53 11.39 -5.70
N THR A 211 16.40 12.70 -5.94
CA THR A 211 16.36 13.22 -7.31
C THR A 211 17.72 13.06 -7.99
N THR A 212 17.73 12.67 -9.26
CA THR A 212 18.93 12.77 -10.09
C THR A 212 19.15 14.26 -10.32
N GLN A 213 20.14 14.87 -9.66
CA GLN A 213 20.61 16.19 -10.05
C GLN A 213 20.93 16.11 -11.54
N ARG A 214 20.14 16.80 -12.37
CA ARG A 214 20.57 17.09 -13.74
C ARG A 214 21.78 18.00 -13.58
N VAL A 215 22.97 17.45 -13.77
CA VAL A 215 24.15 18.26 -14.09
C VAL A 215 23.74 19.05 -15.34
N LYS A 216 23.61 20.37 -15.16
CA LYS A 216 23.38 21.29 -16.28
C LYS A 216 24.63 21.37 -17.14
#